data_AF-A0A1Q7BH35-F1
#
_entry.id   AF-A0A1Q7BH35-F1
#
_cell.length_a   1.000
_cell.length_b   1.000
_cell.length_c   1.000
_cell.angle_alpha   90.00
_cell.angle_beta   90.00
_cell.angle_gamma   90.00
#
_symmetry.space_group_name_H-M   'P 1'
#
loop_
_entity.id
_entity.type
_entity.pdbx_description
1 polymer ?
#
loop_
_entity_poly.entity_id
_entity_poly.type
_entity_poly.pdbx_seq_one_letter_code
_entity_poly.pdbx_strand_id
1 'polypeptide(L)'
;MTAKASRILYTKTDEAPALATYSFLPIVKAFTKAAGVSVEMRDISLAGRIIAAFPEHLTAQQKQSDDLAELGELAKAPEANIIKLPNISASIPQIQGAIKELQSQGYKVPDYPEYPKTDAEKEIKTRYDRLKVVPSTRCCVKATPIAGRRSRLRNTPDNTRTKWGPGLRTPRLTSPI
;
A
#
# COMPACT_ATOMS: atom_id res chain seq x y z
N MET A 1 -25.34 26.34 -5.01
CA MET A 1 -24.05 25.63 -4.90
C MET A 1 -24.29 24.37 -4.08
N THR A 2 -24.64 23.26 -4.73
CA THR A 2 -24.79 21.96 -4.07
C THR A 2 -23.42 21.53 -3.56
N ALA A 3 -23.23 21.55 -2.24
CA ALA A 3 -21.99 21.11 -1.62
C ALA A 3 -21.75 19.64 -1.99
N LYS A 4 -20.77 19.40 -2.88
CA LYS A 4 -20.31 18.04 -3.21
C LYS A 4 -19.84 17.43 -1.90
N ALA A 5 -20.53 16.40 -1.42
CA ALA A 5 -20.21 15.77 -0.14
C ALA A 5 -18.72 15.37 -0.14
N SER A 6 -17.96 15.91 0.81
CA SER A 6 -16.53 15.62 0.92
C SER A 6 -16.34 14.11 1.12
N ARG A 7 -15.59 13.48 0.22
CA ARG A 7 -15.27 12.05 0.24
C ARG A 7 -13.85 11.86 0.73
N ILE A 8 -13.65 10.94 1.66
CA ILE A 8 -12.34 10.47 2.10
C ILE A 8 -12.13 9.08 1.53
N LEU A 9 -11.04 8.91 0.79
CA LEU A 9 -10.60 7.62 0.25
C LEU A 9 -9.62 6.99 1.22
N TYR A 10 -10.01 5.88 1.83
CA TYR A 10 -9.22 5.14 2.79
C TYR A 10 -8.61 3.91 2.11
N THR A 11 -7.29 3.79 2.12
CA THR A 11 -6.65 2.66 1.47
C THR A 11 -6.64 1.42 2.34
N LYS A 12 -7.19 0.32 1.84
CA LYS A 12 -7.01 -1.02 2.42
C LYS A 12 -5.69 -1.59 1.89
N THR A 13 -4.82 -1.97 2.82
CA THR A 13 -3.46 -2.43 2.54
C THR A 13 -3.24 -3.84 3.11
N ASP A 14 -1.99 -4.22 3.36
CA ASP A 14 -1.56 -5.56 3.76
C ASP A 14 -1.13 -5.60 5.24
N GLU A 15 -0.97 -6.82 5.80
CA GLU A 15 -0.34 -7.09 7.11
C GLU A 15 -0.92 -6.28 8.29
N ALA A 16 -0.06 -5.71 9.14
CA ALA A 16 -0.46 -5.02 10.36
C ALA A 16 -1.34 -3.78 10.10
N PRO A 17 -1.07 -2.93 9.10
CA PRO A 17 -1.97 -1.84 8.73
C PRO A 17 -3.38 -2.30 8.32
N ALA A 18 -3.51 -3.45 7.66
CA ALA A 18 -4.81 -4.00 7.29
C ALA A 18 -5.62 -4.37 8.55
N LEU A 19 -4.99 -5.06 9.49
CA LEU A 19 -5.60 -5.43 10.77
C LEU A 19 -6.03 -4.21 11.59
N ALA A 20 -5.18 -3.19 11.65
CA ALA A 20 -5.52 -1.92 12.30
C ALA A 20 -6.71 -1.23 11.62
N THR A 21 -6.83 -1.34 10.30
CA THR A 21 -7.96 -0.77 9.55
C THR A 21 -9.28 -1.43 9.94
N TYR A 22 -9.31 -2.75 10.15
CA TYR A 22 -10.55 -3.45 10.54
C TYR A 22 -11.12 -2.95 11.87
N SER A 23 -10.27 -2.61 12.85
CA SER A 23 -10.73 -2.07 14.14
C SER A 23 -10.98 -0.56 14.11
N PHE A 24 -10.17 0.20 13.36
CA PHE A 24 -10.18 1.65 13.40
C PHE A 24 -11.18 2.29 12.42
N LEU A 25 -11.39 1.69 11.24
CA LEU A 25 -12.26 2.25 10.21
C LEU A 25 -13.73 2.41 10.66
N PRO A 26 -14.35 1.47 11.40
CA PRO A 26 -15.71 1.65 11.92
C PRO A 26 -15.84 2.89 12.81
N ILE A 27 -14.80 3.15 13.63
CA ILE A 27 -14.73 4.31 14.51
C ILE A 27 -14.68 5.58 13.66
N VAL A 28 -13.76 5.65 12.69
CA VAL A 28 -13.64 6.82 11.79
C VAL A 28 -14.97 7.11 11.10
N LYS A 29 -15.63 6.09 10.53
CA LYS A 29 -16.93 6.22 9.86
C LYS A 29 -18.02 6.77 10.78
N ALA A 30 -18.04 6.35 12.05
CA ALA A 30 -19.01 6.84 13.02
C ALA A 30 -18.84 8.34 13.30
N PHE A 31 -17.59 8.81 13.47
CA PHE A 31 -17.30 10.23 13.70
C PHE A 31 -17.52 11.09 12.44
N THR A 32 -17.12 10.61 11.25
CA THR A 32 -17.27 11.38 10.00
C THR A 32 -18.72 11.52 9.56
N LYS A 33 -19.60 10.57 9.95
CA LYS A 33 -21.03 10.63 9.67
C LYS A 33 -21.69 11.89 10.25
N ALA A 34 -21.29 12.32 11.46
CA ALA A 34 -21.78 13.55 12.07
C ALA A 34 -21.40 14.81 11.28
N ALA A 35 -20.27 14.77 10.56
CA ALA A 35 -19.79 15.86 9.70
C ALA A 35 -20.30 15.78 8.25
N GLY A 36 -21.13 14.79 7.91
CA GLY A 36 -21.62 14.58 6.54
C GLY A 36 -20.52 14.16 5.54
N VAL A 37 -19.41 13.59 6.03
CA VAL A 37 -18.27 13.15 5.22
C VAL A 37 -18.35 11.64 4.99
N SER A 38 -18.35 11.20 3.73
CA SER A 38 -18.36 9.78 3.39
C SER A 38 -16.94 9.22 3.29
N VAL A 39 -16.76 8.00 3.82
CA VAL A 39 -15.47 7.30 3.83
C VAL A 39 -15.59 6.04 3.01
N GLU A 40 -14.82 5.97 1.93
CA GLU A 40 -14.82 4.86 0.97
C GLU A 40 -13.50 4.12 1.01
N MET A 41 -13.57 2.80 0.82
CA MET A 41 -12.38 1.97 0.79
C MET A 41 -11.91 1.76 -0.63
N ARG A 42 -10.60 1.83 -0.83
CA ARG A 42 -9.91 1.44 -2.05
C ARG A 42 -8.85 0.41 -1.71
N ASP A 43 -8.92 -0.74 -2.36
CA ASP A 43 -8.04 -1.87 -2.07
C ASP A 43 -6.78 -1.79 -2.94
N ILE A 44 -5.66 -1.55 -2.28
CA ILE A 44 -4.34 -1.49 -2.90
C ILE A 44 -3.41 -2.57 -2.34
N SER A 45 -3.99 -3.60 -1.72
CA SER A 45 -3.26 -4.79 -1.26
C SER A 45 -2.53 -5.46 -2.42
N LEU A 46 -1.52 -6.25 -2.10
CA LEU A 46 -0.81 -7.05 -3.10
C LEU A 46 -1.76 -8.00 -3.81
N ALA A 47 -2.66 -8.66 -3.06
CA ALA A 47 -3.64 -9.58 -3.61
C ALA A 47 -4.63 -8.88 -4.56
N GLY A 48 -5.21 -7.74 -4.14
CA GLY A 48 -6.13 -6.97 -4.98
C GLY A 48 -5.49 -6.49 -6.29
N ARG A 49 -4.21 -6.07 -6.21
CA ARG A 49 -3.43 -5.67 -7.39
C ARG A 49 -3.14 -6.82 -8.34
N ILE A 50 -2.89 -8.03 -7.82
CA ILE A 50 -2.72 -9.23 -8.66
C ILE A 50 -4.03 -9.59 -9.36
N ILE A 51 -5.16 -9.56 -8.65
CA ILE A 51 -6.49 -9.84 -9.20
C ILE A 51 -6.83 -8.84 -10.33
N ALA A 52 -6.58 -7.55 -10.12
CA ALA A 52 -6.85 -6.51 -11.11
C ALA A 52 -5.97 -6.62 -12.38
N ALA A 53 -4.79 -7.23 -12.27
CA ALA A 53 -3.86 -7.40 -13.39
C ALA A 53 -4.20 -8.57 -14.34
N PHE A 54 -5.03 -9.52 -13.88
CA PHE A 54 -5.40 -10.73 -14.64
C PHE A 54 -6.92 -10.96 -14.70
N PRO A 55 -7.73 -9.97 -15.15
CA PRO A 55 -9.18 -10.11 -15.23
C PRO A 55 -9.66 -11.20 -16.20
N GLU A 56 -8.84 -11.60 -17.17
CA GLU A 56 -9.13 -12.64 -18.18
C GLU A 56 -9.18 -14.05 -17.57
N HIS A 57 -8.46 -14.27 -16.47
CA HIS A 57 -8.39 -15.56 -15.81
C HIS A 57 -9.46 -15.74 -14.71
N LEU A 58 -10.32 -14.73 -14.53
CA LEU A 58 -11.24 -14.64 -13.40
C LEU A 58 -12.70 -14.67 -13.85
N THR A 59 -13.54 -15.24 -13.00
CA THR A 59 -15.00 -15.17 -13.16
C THR A 59 -15.50 -13.74 -12.92
N ALA A 60 -16.67 -13.38 -13.44
CA ALA A 60 -17.22 -12.03 -13.29
C ALA A 60 -17.35 -11.59 -11.82
N GLN A 61 -17.58 -12.54 -10.92
CA GLN A 61 -17.72 -12.33 -9.47
C GLN A 61 -16.38 -12.12 -8.77
N GLN A 62 -15.28 -12.65 -9.32
CA GLN A 62 -13.93 -12.53 -8.78
C GLN A 62 -13.17 -11.32 -9.33
N LYS A 63 -13.67 -10.69 -10.40
CA LYS A 63 -13.05 -9.50 -10.98
C LYS A 63 -13.16 -8.32 -10.02
N GLN A 64 -12.06 -7.58 -9.93
CA GLN A 64 -11.96 -6.37 -9.14
C GLN A 64 -11.41 -5.24 -10.02
N SER A 65 -11.84 -4.01 -9.77
CA SER A 65 -11.32 -2.81 -10.42
C SER A 65 -9.85 -2.56 -10.04
N ASP A 66 -9.11 -1.93 -10.95
CA ASP A 66 -7.76 -1.43 -10.63
C ASP A 66 -7.86 -0.13 -9.82
N ASP A 67 -8.08 -0.28 -8.52
CA ASP A 67 -8.18 0.83 -7.57
C ASP A 67 -6.89 1.67 -7.51
N LEU A 68 -5.73 1.10 -7.85
CA LEU A 68 -4.47 1.85 -7.85
C LEU A 68 -4.42 2.84 -9.02
N ALA A 69 -4.84 2.42 -10.21
CA ALA A 69 -4.97 3.31 -11.37
C ALA A 69 -6.02 4.40 -11.11
N GLU A 70 -7.18 4.04 -10.55
CA GLU A 70 -8.22 5.00 -10.19
C GLU A 70 -7.72 6.05 -9.17
N LEU A 71 -7.01 5.62 -8.12
CA LEU A 71 -6.41 6.52 -7.14
C LEU A 71 -5.33 7.42 -7.77
N GLY A 72 -4.57 6.92 -8.74
CA GLY A 72 -3.56 7.69 -9.47
C GLY A 72 -4.17 8.84 -10.28
N GLU A 73 -5.31 8.61 -10.93
CA GLU A 73 -6.03 9.66 -11.64
C GLU A 73 -6.71 10.63 -10.68
N LEU A 74 -7.34 10.12 -9.61
CA LEU A 74 -7.97 10.96 -8.59
C LEU A 74 -6.95 11.86 -7.90
N ALA A 75 -5.74 11.39 -7.61
CA ALA A 75 -4.69 12.19 -6.96
C ALA A 75 -4.28 13.45 -7.75
N LYS A 76 -4.61 13.54 -9.05
CA LYS A 76 -4.38 14.74 -9.87
C LYS A 76 -5.48 15.79 -9.69
N ALA A 77 -6.62 15.40 -9.12
CA ALA A 77 -7.77 16.25 -8.92
C ALA A 77 -7.68 17.00 -7.57
N PRO A 78 -8.05 18.28 -7.50
CA PRO A 78 -7.97 19.09 -6.27
C PRO A 78 -8.94 18.61 -5.18
N GLU A 79 -10.00 17.88 -5.54
CA GLU A 79 -10.96 17.31 -4.58
C GLU A 79 -10.46 16.02 -3.90
N ALA A 80 -9.31 15.47 -4.30
CA ALA A 80 -8.87 14.19 -3.79
C ALA A 80 -8.37 14.28 -2.35
N ASN A 81 -9.08 13.59 -1.46
CA ASN A 81 -8.69 13.42 -0.07
C ASN A 81 -8.41 11.94 0.18
N ILE A 82 -7.13 11.57 0.14
CA ILE A 82 -6.67 10.18 0.21
C ILE A 82 -5.89 9.97 1.52
N ILE A 83 -6.37 9.06 2.36
CA ILE A 83 -5.65 8.56 3.53
C ILE A 83 -4.91 7.29 3.12
N LYS A 84 -3.61 7.44 2.87
CA LYS A 84 -2.72 6.37 2.42
C LYS A 84 -2.03 5.70 3.61
N LEU A 85 -2.30 4.42 3.82
CA LEU A 85 -1.62 3.58 4.81
C LEU A 85 -0.35 2.94 4.21
N PRO A 86 0.60 2.48 5.04
CA PRO A 86 1.71 1.67 4.56
C PRO A 86 1.23 0.40 3.85
N ASN A 87 1.90 0.03 2.76
CA ASN A 87 1.60 -1.15 1.94
C ASN A 87 2.90 -1.88 1.57
N ILE A 88 2.76 -3.11 1.08
CA ILE A 88 3.92 -3.91 0.65
C ILE A 88 4.44 -3.43 -0.71
N SER A 89 5.75 -3.20 -0.77
CA SER A 89 6.54 -3.24 -2.00
C SER A 89 7.07 -4.66 -2.15
N ALA A 90 6.51 -5.42 -3.09
CA ALA A 90 6.60 -6.87 -3.06
C ALA A 90 7.92 -7.38 -3.64
N SER A 91 8.62 -8.20 -2.85
CA SER A 91 9.72 -9.03 -3.33
C SER A 91 9.18 -10.24 -4.12
N ILE A 92 10.04 -10.89 -4.90
CA ILE A 92 9.66 -12.08 -5.70
C ILE A 92 9.04 -13.18 -4.82
N PRO A 93 9.61 -13.56 -3.65
CA PRO A 93 9.02 -14.58 -2.79
C PRO A 93 7.65 -14.17 -2.24
N GLN A 94 7.42 -12.88 -1.94
CA GLN A 94 6.12 -12.39 -1.47
C GLN A 94 5.05 -12.49 -2.56
N ILE A 95 5.40 -12.21 -3.83
CA ILE A 95 4.49 -12.39 -4.96
C ILE A 95 4.13 -13.86 -5.14
N GLN A 96 5.13 -14.75 -5.15
CA GLN A 96 4.89 -16.19 -5.26
C GLN A 96 4.03 -16.73 -4.11
N GLY A 97 4.24 -16.24 -2.88
CA GLY A 97 3.39 -16.56 -1.73
C GLY A 97 1.94 -16.12 -1.93
N ALA A 98 1.73 -14.87 -2.36
CA ALA A 98 0.40 -14.34 -2.62
C ALA A 98 -0.32 -15.08 -3.76
N ILE A 99 0.39 -15.46 -4.83
CA ILE A 99 -0.16 -16.25 -5.94
C ILE A 99 -0.65 -17.60 -5.43
N LYS A 100 0.17 -18.32 -4.64
CA LYS A 100 -0.22 -19.62 -4.07
C LYS A 100 -1.44 -19.50 -3.16
N GLU A 101 -1.51 -18.45 -2.36
CA GLU A 101 -2.66 -18.19 -1.50
C GLU A 101 -3.93 -17.95 -2.33
N LEU A 102 -3.86 -17.09 -3.35
CA LEU A 102 -4.97 -16.82 -4.27
C LEU A 102 -5.42 -18.08 -5.02
N GLN A 103 -4.48 -18.90 -5.49
CA GLN A 103 -4.79 -20.17 -6.14
C GLN A 103 -5.50 -21.15 -5.19
N SER A 104 -5.10 -21.20 -3.91
CA SER A 104 -5.77 -22.03 -2.91
C SER A 104 -7.21 -21.57 -2.62
N GLN A 105 -7.50 -20.29 -2.82
CA GLN A 105 -8.85 -19.71 -2.74
C GLN A 105 -9.67 -19.87 -4.04
N GLY A 106 -9.11 -20.51 -5.08
CA GLY A 106 -9.81 -20.79 -6.34
C GLY A 106 -9.68 -19.71 -7.41
N TYR A 107 -8.75 -18.76 -7.26
CA TYR A 107 -8.41 -17.81 -8.32
C TYR A 107 -7.44 -18.46 -9.32
N LYS A 108 -7.82 -18.52 -10.60
CA LYS A 108 -7.01 -19.17 -11.65
C LYS A 108 -5.89 -18.28 -12.20
N VAL A 109 -5.17 -17.58 -11.32
CA VAL A 109 -4.07 -16.68 -11.70
C VAL A 109 -2.82 -17.47 -12.14
N PRO A 110 -2.10 -17.02 -13.18
CA PRO A 110 -0.91 -17.71 -13.66
C PRO A 110 0.24 -17.61 -12.67
N ASP A 111 1.09 -18.64 -12.62
CA ASP A 111 2.32 -18.62 -11.82
C ASP A 111 3.32 -17.58 -12.35
N TYR A 112 4.23 -17.15 -11.47
CA TYR A 112 5.31 -16.24 -11.85
C TYR A 112 6.46 -17.00 -12.52
N PRO A 113 6.74 -16.79 -13.84
CA PRO A 113 7.83 -17.48 -14.52
C PRO A 113 9.16 -16.77 -14.24
N GLU A 114 10.07 -17.44 -13.54
CA GLU A 114 11.41 -16.91 -13.27
C GLU A 114 12.25 -16.81 -14.56
N TYR A 115 12.14 -17.83 -15.42
CA TYR A 115 12.86 -17.95 -16.69
C TYR A 115 11.87 -18.10 -17.84
N PRO A 116 11.30 -17.00 -18.35
CA PRO A 116 10.30 -17.05 -19.42
C PRO A 116 10.96 -17.50 -20.74
N LYS A 117 10.43 -18.57 -21.34
CA LYS A 117 10.88 -19.11 -22.63
C LYS A 117 9.92 -18.74 -23.76
N THR A 118 8.65 -18.54 -23.45
CA THR A 118 7.62 -18.17 -24.43
C THR A 118 7.23 -16.71 -24.31
N ASP A 119 6.67 -16.12 -25.36
CA ASP A 119 6.26 -14.71 -25.34
C ASP A 119 5.09 -14.46 -24.38
N ALA A 120 4.21 -15.46 -24.20
CA ALA A 120 3.16 -15.41 -23.18
C ALA A 120 3.73 -15.32 -21.76
N GLU A 121 4.77 -16.11 -21.44
CA GLU A 121 5.44 -16.04 -20.13
C GLU A 121 6.17 -14.71 -19.91
N LYS A 122 6.74 -14.11 -20.96
CA LYS A 122 7.35 -12.78 -20.88
C LYS A 122 6.32 -11.71 -20.56
N GLU A 123 5.12 -11.82 -21.14
CA GLU A 123 4.03 -10.89 -20.85
C GLU A 123 3.56 -11.01 -19.39
N ILE A 124 3.32 -12.24 -18.92
CA ILE A 124 2.94 -12.52 -17.53
C ILE A 124 3.98 -11.95 -16.56
N LYS A 125 5.27 -12.21 -16.82
CA LYS A 125 6.37 -11.66 -16.01
C LYS A 125 6.33 -10.13 -15.98
N THR A 126 6.18 -9.50 -17.15
CA THR A 126 6.13 -8.04 -17.27
C THR A 126 4.97 -7.44 -16.48
N ARG A 127 3.80 -8.09 -16.49
CA ARG A 127 2.65 -7.67 -15.68
C ARG A 127 2.94 -7.78 -14.19
N TYR A 128 3.50 -8.90 -13.72
CA TYR A 128 3.90 -9.05 -12.31
C TYR A 128 5.01 -8.09 -11.89
N ASP A 129 5.96 -7.79 -12.76
CA ASP A 129 7.05 -6.85 -12.50
C ASP A 129 6.54 -5.43 -12.20
N ARG A 130 5.45 -5.01 -12.86
CA ARG A 130 4.79 -3.72 -12.58
C ARG A 130 4.18 -3.68 -11.16
N LEU A 131 3.77 -4.81 -10.61
CA LEU A 131 3.13 -4.88 -9.28
C LEU A 131 4.14 -4.78 -8.12
N LYS A 132 5.43 -5.02 -8.38
CA LYS A 132 6.49 -4.96 -7.36
C LYS A 132 6.62 -3.57 -6.74
N VAL A 133 6.45 -2.53 -7.56
CA VAL A 133 6.64 -1.14 -7.15
C VAL A 133 5.29 -0.44 -7.15
N VAL A 134 4.90 0.13 -6.01
CA VAL A 134 3.76 1.05 -5.97
C VAL A 134 4.26 2.45 -6.32
N PRO A 135 3.86 3.05 -7.46
CA PRO A 135 4.17 4.44 -7.71
C PRO A 135 3.54 5.27 -6.58
N SER A 136 4.39 5.93 -5.78
CA SER A 136 3.88 6.80 -4.72
C SER A 136 3.08 7.91 -5.39
N THR A 137 1.88 8.21 -4.89
CA THR A 137 1.21 9.51 -5.08
C THR A 137 2.16 10.59 -4.55
N ARG A 138 3.09 11.04 -5.40
CA ARG A 138 4.31 11.72 -4.98
C ARG A 138 4.03 13.21 -4.81
N CYS A 139 3.50 13.56 -3.66
CA CYS A 139 3.43 14.94 -3.16
C CYS A 139 3.61 14.95 -1.63
N CYS A 140 4.67 14.29 -1.13
CA CYS A 140 4.83 14.09 0.32
C CYS A 140 5.42 15.34 0.99
N VAL A 141 4.62 16.00 1.84
CA VAL A 141 5.13 16.83 2.94
C VAL A 141 5.36 15.92 4.15
N LYS A 142 6.60 15.78 4.61
CA LYS A 142 6.94 14.98 5.79
C LYS A 142 7.23 15.90 6.97
N ALA A 143 6.46 15.78 8.04
CA ALA A 143 6.68 16.52 9.28
C ALA A 143 6.44 15.61 10.50
N THR A 144 7.20 15.83 11.57
CA THR A 144 6.93 15.18 12.85
C THR A 144 5.72 15.86 13.51
N PRO A 145 4.68 15.13 13.94
CA PRO A 145 3.54 15.72 14.64
C PRO A 145 3.96 16.46 15.91
N ILE A 146 3.37 17.64 16.16
CA ILE A 146 3.67 18.47 17.33
C ILE A 146 3.44 17.70 18.63
N ALA A 147 2.36 16.92 18.72
CA ALA A 147 2.04 16.10 19.88
C ALA A 147 3.14 15.07 20.20
N GLY A 148 3.71 14.41 19.18
CA GLY A 148 4.78 13.43 19.34
C GLY A 148 6.11 14.06 19.76
N ARG A 149 6.42 15.26 19.24
CA ARG A 149 7.67 15.98 19.54
C ARG A 149 7.65 16.64 20.93
N ARG A 150 6.51 17.20 21.36
CA ARG A 150 6.47 18.04 22.57
C ARG A 150 6.23 17.32 23.89
N SER A 151 5.44 16.24 23.91
CA SER A 151 5.04 15.57 25.16
C SER A 151 5.67 14.19 25.31
N ARG A 152 5.56 13.34 24.28
CA ARG A 152 5.88 11.92 24.42
C ARG A 152 7.39 11.65 24.42
N LEU A 153 8.15 12.15 23.44
CA LEU A 153 9.61 11.92 23.39
C LEU A 153 10.39 12.63 24.51
N ARG A 154 9.83 13.68 25.11
CA ARG A 154 10.45 14.37 26.25
C ARG A 154 10.15 13.69 27.58
N ASN A 155 8.92 13.21 27.78
CA ASN A 155 8.52 12.62 29.06
C ASN A 155 8.85 11.11 29.13
N THR A 156 8.86 10.43 27.98
CA THR A 156 9.23 9.01 27.85
C THR A 156 10.26 8.86 26.73
N PRO A 157 11.55 9.09 27.03
CA PRO A 157 12.60 8.92 26.04
C PRO A 157 12.75 7.44 25.66
N ASP A 158 13.06 7.22 24.38
CA ASP A 158 13.32 5.89 23.83
C ASP A 158 14.56 5.27 24.49
N ASN A 159 14.37 4.12 25.14
CA ASN A 159 15.41 3.40 25.88
C ASN A 159 16.36 2.60 24.98
N THR A 160 16.08 2.50 23.68
CA THR A 160 16.93 1.79 22.70
C THR A 160 18.15 2.61 22.24
N ARG A 161 18.24 3.89 22.61
CA ARG A 161 19.39 4.75 22.26
C ARG A 161 20.62 4.39 23.09
N THR A 162 21.58 3.74 22.43
CA THR A 162 22.90 3.44 23.00
C THR A 162 23.84 4.64 22.91
N LYS A 163 24.79 4.73 23.85
CA LYS A 163 25.81 5.78 23.85
C LYS A 163 26.88 5.48 22.80
N TRP A 164 27.25 6.49 22.00
CA TRP A 164 28.36 6.41 21.06
C TRP A 164 29.69 6.66 21.79
N GLY A 165 30.68 5.80 21.60
CA GLY A 165 32.00 5.92 22.23
C GLY A 165 33.02 6.62 21.33
N PRO A 166 34.02 7.33 21.89
CA PRO A 166 35.02 8.10 21.12
C PRO A 166 35.93 7.24 20.24
N GLY A 167 35.99 5.92 20.47
CA GLY A 167 36.74 4.97 19.65
C GLY A 167 35.92 4.23 18.59
N LEU A 168 34.63 4.55 18.42
CA LEU A 168 33.76 3.82 17.51
C LEU A 168 34.09 4.18 16.04
N ARG A 169 34.65 3.22 15.31
CA ARG A 169 34.91 3.33 13.87
C ARG A 169 33.84 2.58 13.09
N THR A 170 32.80 3.29 12.65
CA THR A 170 31.79 2.79 11.70
C THR A 170 31.98 3.47 10.34
N PRO A 171 33.03 3.14 9.57
CA PRO A 171 33.23 3.73 8.26
C PRO A 171 32.13 3.27 7.30
N ARG A 172 31.62 4.19 6.48
CA ARG A 172 30.80 3.83 5.31
C ARG A 172 31.76 3.58 4.16
N LEU A 173 32.01 2.31 3.83
CA LEU A 173 32.78 1.96 2.65
C LEU A 173 31.89 2.11 1.41
N THR A 174 32.35 2.91 0.45
CA THR A 174 31.73 3.08 -0.86
C THR A 174 32.75 2.72 -1.92
N SER A 175 32.33 2.02 -2.98
CA SER A 175 33.21 1.73 -4.11
C SER A 175 33.72 3.03 -4.74
N PRO A 176 35.01 3.11 -5.12
CA PRO A 176 35.47 4.20 -5.98
C PRO A 176 34.70 4.13 -7.31
N ILE A 177 34.15 5.27 -7.72
CA ILE A 177 33.44 5.43 -9.00
C ILE A 177 34.43 5.34 -10.16
#